data_AF-A0A0F9HYK7-F1
#
_entry.id   AF-A0A0F9HYK7-F1
#
_cell.length_a   1.000
_cell.length_b   1.000
_cell.length_c   1.000
_cell.angle_alpha   90.00
_cell.angle_beta   90.00
_cell.angle_gamma   90.00
#
_symmetry.space_group_name_H-M   'P 1'
#
loop_
_entity.id
_entity.type
_entity.pdbx_description
1 polymer ?
#
loop_
_entity_poly.entity_id
_entity_poly.type
_entity_poly.pdbx_seq_one_letter_code
_entity_poly.pdbx_strand_id
1 'polypeptide(L)'
;PTTGQFTPHAAVELRWPLQRSDPGGVSHLLEPVAQFAWSETSGNAVPNEDSVLVEFDEGNLFSLSRYPGLDALEQGARANLGLRYTRHDPDGWSLGLTVGRILRSEADPRFADGTGLSGDLSDWLVAGKLELDDRLTLTNRALFDDGFDFSKNEARIAFDSSRATIATTYVWLEAVEAENRPTDTHEIALDGAYRFGRNWTGTFDGRYDLVTDQTARTGLGLEYQSECLTVDFSLSRRFTSSTNVSPSTDFGLQLSLAGFGSGRNAQAAKSCNG
;
A
#
# COMPACT_ATOMS: atom_id res chain seq x y z
N PRO A 1 19.81 -19.10 28.55
CA PRO A 1 20.04 -17.64 28.68
C PRO A 1 18.74 -16.89 28.39
N THR A 2 18.23 -16.14 29.35
CA THR A 2 17.13 -15.19 29.13
C THR A 2 17.69 -13.99 28.38
N THR A 3 17.38 -13.88 27.09
CA THR A 3 17.62 -12.66 26.31
C THR A 3 16.54 -11.66 26.69
N GLY A 4 16.93 -10.42 26.98
CA GLY A 4 16.02 -9.35 27.33
C GLY A 4 16.60 -8.03 26.84
N GLN A 5 15.72 -7.21 26.27
CA GLN A 5 16.04 -5.90 25.74
C GLN A 5 15.16 -4.86 26.45
N PHE A 6 15.74 -3.71 26.77
CA PHE A 6 15.05 -2.60 27.40
C PHE A 6 15.26 -1.34 26.57
N THR A 7 14.16 -0.74 26.10
CA THR A 7 14.18 0.40 25.19
C THR A 7 13.33 1.55 25.74
N PRO A 8 13.89 2.42 26.61
CA PRO A 8 13.26 3.68 26.96
C PRO A 8 13.04 4.55 25.72
N HIS A 9 11.92 5.27 25.71
CA HIS A 9 11.62 6.25 24.68
C HIS A 9 10.94 7.49 25.27
N ALA A 10 11.14 8.63 24.62
CA ALA A 10 10.46 9.88 24.90
C ALA A 10 10.16 10.59 23.59
N ALA A 11 9.00 11.24 23.49
CA ALA A 11 8.68 12.07 22.34
C ALA A 11 7.81 13.26 22.74
N VAL A 12 7.99 14.37 22.02
CA VAL A 12 7.14 15.56 22.07
C VAL A 12 6.68 15.85 20.65
N GLU A 13 5.37 15.96 20.46
CA GLU A 13 4.75 16.23 19.17
C GLU A 13 3.92 17.51 19.22
N LEU A 14 4.11 18.37 18.23
CA LEU A 14 3.30 19.57 17.99
C LEU A 14 2.56 19.40 16.66
N ARG A 15 1.23 19.50 16.70
CA ARG A 15 0.36 19.57 15.52
C ARG A 15 -0.32 20.92 15.46
N TRP A 16 -0.33 21.56 14.29
CA TRP A 16 -0.87 22.91 14.12
C TRP A 16 -1.96 22.99 13.03
N PRO A 17 -3.20 22.56 13.32
CA PRO A 17 -4.26 22.53 12.32
C PRO A 17 -4.78 23.94 11.97
N LEU A 18 -4.57 24.37 10.73
CA LEU A 18 -5.05 25.62 10.15
C LEU A 18 -6.22 25.32 9.21
N GLN A 19 -7.41 25.77 9.57
CA GLN A 19 -8.62 25.57 8.77
C GLN A 19 -9.06 26.85 8.07
N ARG A 20 -9.50 26.72 6.81
CA ARG A 20 -10.17 27.78 6.05
C ARG A 20 -11.38 27.20 5.33
N SER A 21 -12.46 27.96 5.29
CA SER A 21 -13.65 27.67 4.48
C SER A 21 -13.92 28.79 3.49
N ASP A 22 -14.19 28.42 2.25
CA ASP A 22 -14.49 29.37 1.16
C ASP A 22 -16.00 29.63 1.08
N PRO A 23 -16.45 30.76 0.50
CA PRO A 23 -17.87 31.06 0.33
C PRO A 23 -18.67 29.99 -0.43
N GLY A 24 -18.01 29.20 -1.28
CA GLY A 24 -18.61 28.07 -2.01
C GLY A 24 -18.74 26.77 -1.21
N GLY A 25 -18.35 26.76 0.08
CA GLY A 25 -18.42 25.58 0.96
C GLY A 25 -17.18 24.67 0.90
N VAL A 26 -16.21 24.97 0.03
CA VAL A 26 -14.92 24.27 0.02
C VAL A 26 -14.21 24.46 1.35
N SER A 27 -13.71 23.37 1.92
CA SER A 27 -12.94 23.40 3.16
C SER A 27 -11.50 22.97 2.92
N HIS A 28 -10.58 23.66 3.58
CA HIS A 28 -9.15 23.42 3.54
C HIS A 28 -8.66 23.23 4.97
N LEU A 29 -7.83 22.21 5.18
CA LEU A 29 -7.11 21.94 6.41
C LEU A 29 -5.63 21.77 6.08
N LEU A 30 -4.79 22.66 6.61
CA LEU A 30 -3.34 22.56 6.51
C LEU A 30 -2.79 22.30 7.91
N GLU A 31 -2.09 21.20 8.12
CA GLU A 31 -1.56 20.79 9.41
C GLU A 31 -0.04 20.54 9.30
N PRO A 32 0.80 21.52 9.66
CA PRO A 32 2.18 21.28 9.98
C PRO A 32 2.30 20.43 11.26
N VAL A 33 3.20 19.46 11.23
CA VAL A 33 3.50 18.57 12.36
C VAL A 33 5.00 18.49 12.54
N ALA A 34 5.45 18.68 13.79
CA ALA A 34 6.84 18.47 14.18
C ALA A 34 6.86 17.57 15.41
N GLN A 35 7.60 16.47 15.33
CA GLN A 35 7.80 15.56 16.45
C GLN A 35 9.29 15.42 16.72
N PHE A 36 9.69 15.57 17.98
CA PHE A 36 11.03 15.26 18.45
C PHE A 36 10.94 13.99 19.29
N ALA A 37 11.70 12.97 18.92
CA ALA A 37 11.69 11.69 19.59
C ALA A 37 13.12 11.26 19.93
N TRP A 38 13.24 10.47 20.98
CA TRP A 38 14.48 9.84 21.41
C TRP A 38 14.16 8.45 21.93
N SER A 39 15.03 7.50 21.61
CA SER A 39 15.00 6.14 22.16
C SER A 39 16.42 5.58 22.22
N GLU A 40 16.66 4.72 23.19
CA GLU A 40 17.95 4.04 23.35
C GLU A 40 17.68 2.62 23.78
N THR A 41 18.38 1.65 23.18
CA THR A 41 18.18 0.24 23.48
C THR A 41 19.36 -0.29 24.27
N SER A 42 19.09 -0.99 25.37
CA SER A 42 20.10 -1.68 26.17
C SER A 42 19.73 -3.15 26.40
N GLY A 43 20.74 -3.98 26.67
CA GLY A 43 20.59 -5.43 26.85
C GLY A 43 21.34 -6.24 25.80
N ASN A 44 21.02 -7.53 25.70
CA ASN A 44 21.65 -8.43 24.73
C ASN A 44 21.02 -8.27 23.35
N ALA A 45 21.80 -8.48 22.29
CA ALA A 45 21.27 -8.57 20.95
C ALA A 45 20.21 -9.69 20.88
N VAL A 46 19.00 -9.31 20.49
CA VAL A 46 17.94 -10.24 20.11
C VAL A 46 18.16 -10.57 18.64
N PRO A 47 18.04 -11.84 18.22
CA PRO A 47 17.92 -12.15 16.80
C PRO A 47 16.76 -11.33 16.20
N ASN A 48 16.82 -11.07 14.89
CA ASN A 48 15.76 -10.35 14.20
C ASN A 48 14.95 -11.38 13.41
N GLU A 49 13.74 -11.70 13.87
CA GLU A 49 12.85 -12.64 13.20
C GLU A 49 11.75 -11.94 12.39
N ASP A 50 11.29 -10.76 12.83
CA ASP A 50 10.12 -10.08 12.26
C ASP A 50 10.35 -8.63 11.80
N SER A 51 11.52 -8.07 12.05
CA SER A 51 11.86 -6.65 11.82
C SER A 51 12.73 -6.43 10.57
N VAL A 52 12.55 -7.25 9.52
CA VAL A 52 13.44 -7.28 8.34
C VAL A 52 12.95 -6.36 7.21
N LEU A 53 11.65 -6.29 6.97
CA LEU A 53 11.05 -5.53 5.86
C LEU A 53 10.58 -4.16 6.34
N VAL A 54 11.42 -3.14 6.17
CA VAL A 54 11.09 -1.81 6.65
C VAL A 54 10.29 -1.07 5.60
N GLU A 55 9.11 -0.58 5.96
CA GLU A 55 8.27 0.20 5.08
C GLU A 55 8.07 1.61 5.65
N PHE A 56 8.30 2.66 4.85
CA PHE A 56 8.20 4.06 5.30
C PHE A 56 7.09 4.85 4.58
N ASP A 57 6.00 5.20 5.28
CA ASP A 57 4.80 5.91 4.78
C ASP A 57 4.39 7.10 5.64
N GLU A 58 3.38 7.81 5.17
CA GLU A 58 2.57 8.75 5.94
C GLU A 58 1.93 8.13 7.21
N GLY A 59 1.75 6.81 7.24
CA GLY A 59 1.17 6.07 8.36
C GLY A 59 2.15 5.94 9.54
N ASN A 60 3.45 5.85 9.27
CA ASN A 60 4.48 5.74 10.29
C ASN A 60 5.50 6.88 10.35
N LEU A 61 5.30 7.95 9.58
CA LEU A 61 6.13 9.17 9.62
C LEU A 61 6.36 9.70 11.05
N PHE A 62 5.31 9.68 11.88
CA PHE A 62 5.37 10.13 13.27
C PHE A 62 5.37 8.99 14.29
N SER A 63 5.65 7.76 13.86
CA SER A 63 5.83 6.62 14.76
C SER A 63 7.16 6.70 15.50
N LEU A 64 7.21 6.09 16.69
CA LEU A 64 8.45 5.99 17.44
C LEU A 64 9.47 5.06 16.78
N SER A 65 9.05 4.08 15.98
CA SER A 65 9.96 3.20 15.24
C SER A 65 9.41 2.95 13.83
N ARG A 66 10.30 2.85 12.85
CA ARG A 66 9.97 2.43 11.47
C ARG A 66 10.17 0.93 11.24
N TYR A 67 10.90 0.26 12.11
CA TYR A 67 10.97 -1.19 12.09
C TYR A 67 9.60 -1.81 12.39
N PRO A 68 9.17 -2.82 11.64
CA PRO A 68 8.04 -3.63 12.06
C PRO A 68 8.46 -4.48 13.27
N GLY A 69 7.50 -4.91 14.08
CA GLY A 69 7.79 -5.80 15.19
C GLY A 69 8.48 -5.13 16.38
N LEU A 70 9.17 -5.94 17.20
CA LEU A 70 9.82 -5.51 18.43
C LEU A 70 11.29 -5.94 18.53
N ASP A 71 11.79 -6.76 17.60
CA ASP A 71 13.17 -7.27 17.64
C ASP A 71 14.18 -6.18 17.26
N ALA A 72 13.77 -5.26 16.37
CA ALA A 72 14.48 -4.02 16.10
C ALA A 72 13.59 -2.81 16.42
N LEU A 73 14.16 -1.87 17.17
CA LEU A 73 13.58 -0.55 17.39
C LEU A 73 14.54 0.52 16.90
N GLU A 74 13.98 1.60 16.36
CA GLU A 74 14.76 2.76 15.98
C GLU A 74 15.30 3.47 17.22
N GLN A 75 16.54 3.93 17.12
CA GLN A 75 17.31 4.49 18.23
C GLN A 75 17.80 5.90 17.91
N GLY A 76 18.34 6.58 18.91
CA GLY A 76 18.91 7.92 18.79
C GLY A 76 17.86 9.02 18.84
N ALA A 77 18.34 10.26 18.82
CA ALA A 77 17.49 11.44 18.74
C ALA A 77 17.09 11.71 17.28
N ARG A 78 15.82 12.05 17.07
CA ARG A 78 15.27 12.31 15.74
C ARG A 78 14.17 13.36 15.76
N ALA A 79 14.06 14.11 14.68
CA ALA A 79 12.96 15.02 14.39
C ALA A 79 12.19 14.48 13.17
N ASN A 80 10.92 14.12 13.37
CA ASN A 80 10.01 13.76 12.30
C ASN A 80 9.22 15.02 11.92
N LEU A 81 9.40 15.52 10.71
CA LEU A 81 8.77 16.74 10.23
C LEU A 81 7.81 16.39 9.10
N GLY A 82 6.62 17.01 9.10
CA GLY A 82 5.71 16.85 7.98
C GLY A 82 4.64 17.93 7.89
N LEU A 83 3.99 17.93 6.74
CA LEU A 83 2.89 18.80 6.38
C LEU A 83 1.77 17.94 5.82
N ARG A 84 0.58 18.05 6.40
CA ARG A 84 -0.64 17.43 5.89
C ARG A 84 -1.55 18.50 5.32
N TYR A 85 -2.15 18.22 4.18
CA TYR A 85 -3.15 19.07 3.58
C TYR A 85 -4.36 18.24 3.19
N THR A 86 -5.54 18.72 3.54
CA THR A 86 -6.80 18.12 3.12
C THR A 86 -7.72 19.19 2.56
N ARG A 87 -8.34 18.88 1.42
CA ARG A 87 -9.34 19.70 0.77
C ARG A 87 -10.60 18.87 0.56
N HIS A 88 -11.75 19.42 0.93
CA HIS A 88 -13.05 18.84 0.59
C HIS A 88 -13.86 19.84 -0.22
N ASP A 89 -14.38 19.37 -1.35
CA ASP A 89 -15.28 20.12 -2.22
C ASP A 89 -16.74 19.66 -2.02
N PRO A 90 -17.70 20.59 -1.84
CA PRO A 90 -19.12 20.25 -1.85
C PRO A 90 -19.58 19.61 -3.17
N ASP A 91 -18.86 19.84 -4.27
CA ASP A 91 -19.16 19.22 -5.56
C ASP A 91 -18.81 17.73 -5.63
N GLY A 92 -18.26 17.14 -4.56
CA GLY A 92 -18.11 15.68 -4.41
C GLY A 92 -16.69 15.13 -4.52
N TRP A 93 -15.68 16.01 -4.61
CA TRP A 93 -14.28 15.58 -4.67
C TRP A 93 -13.45 15.98 -3.44
N SER A 94 -12.44 15.15 -3.13
CA SER A 94 -11.54 15.34 -1.99
C SER A 94 -10.08 15.18 -2.42
N LEU A 95 -9.17 15.89 -1.74
CA LEU A 95 -7.73 15.75 -1.93
C LEU A 95 -7.05 15.70 -0.57
N GLY A 96 -6.27 14.65 -0.32
CA GLY A 96 -5.33 14.54 0.78
C GLY A 96 -3.90 14.54 0.25
N LEU A 97 -3.02 15.29 0.91
CA LEU A 97 -1.57 15.30 0.64
C LEU A 97 -0.82 15.23 1.97
N THR A 98 0.25 14.44 2.02
CA THR A 98 1.21 14.41 3.11
C THR A 98 2.60 14.53 2.52
N VAL A 99 3.41 15.43 3.07
CA VAL A 99 4.85 15.53 2.75
C VAL A 99 5.61 15.48 4.05
N GLY A 100 6.73 14.77 4.11
CA GLY A 100 7.51 14.70 5.33
C GLY A 100 8.92 14.15 5.15
N ARG A 101 9.70 14.28 6.21
CA ARG A 101 11.09 13.80 6.27
C ARG A 101 11.50 13.57 7.72
N ILE A 102 12.38 12.61 7.94
CA ILE A 102 12.99 12.30 9.23
C ILE A 102 14.41 12.83 9.23
N LEU A 103 14.77 13.56 10.28
CA LEU A 103 16.13 14.03 10.54
C LEU A 103 16.62 13.32 11.79
N ARG A 104 17.75 12.65 11.72
CA ARG A 104 18.38 11.93 12.84
C ARG A 104 19.64 12.65 13.26
N SER A 105 19.98 12.53 14.55
CA SER A 105 21.27 12.99 15.04
C SER A 105 22.42 12.14 14.53
N GLU A 106 22.17 10.85 14.34
CA GLU A 106 23.12 9.84 13.85
C GLU A 106 22.37 8.83 12.98
N ALA A 107 22.99 8.42 11.87
CA ALA A 107 22.47 7.40 10.99
C ALA A 107 22.33 6.07 11.72
N ASP A 108 21.23 5.37 11.48
CA ASP A 108 21.06 4.00 11.94
C ASP A 108 21.58 3.06 10.83
N PRO A 109 22.73 2.40 11.00
CA PRO A 109 23.33 1.56 9.96
C PRO A 109 22.51 0.31 9.64
N ARG A 110 21.44 0.05 10.41
CA ARG A 110 20.50 -1.04 10.17
C ARG A 110 19.42 -0.68 9.14
N PHE A 111 19.25 0.59 8.77
CA PHE A 111 18.45 0.95 7.60
C PHE A 111 19.33 0.78 6.36
N ALA A 112 19.02 -0.24 5.56
CA ALA A 112 19.73 -0.50 4.32
C ALA A 112 19.44 0.60 3.29
N ASP A 113 20.40 0.82 2.39
CA ASP A 113 20.18 1.65 1.20
C ASP A 113 19.01 1.11 0.37
N GLY A 114 18.26 1.99 -0.29
CA GLY A 114 17.05 1.65 -1.04
C GLY A 114 15.76 1.54 -0.20
N THR A 115 15.84 1.65 1.13
CA THR A 115 14.65 1.73 2.02
C THR A 115 14.05 3.14 2.13
N GLY A 116 14.77 4.15 1.63
CA GLY A 116 14.48 5.57 1.83
C GLY A 116 14.67 6.05 3.28
N LEU A 117 15.35 5.26 4.12
CA LEU A 117 15.61 5.58 5.53
C LEU A 117 17.09 5.63 5.88
N SER A 118 18.00 5.27 4.97
CA SER A 118 19.43 5.26 5.24
C SER A 118 19.98 6.67 5.48
N GLY A 119 21.00 6.78 6.34
CA GLY A 119 21.65 8.04 6.68
C GLY A 119 20.95 8.88 7.76
N ASP A 120 21.49 10.09 7.95
CA ASP A 120 21.00 11.07 8.94
C ASP A 120 19.70 11.75 8.48
N LEU A 121 19.41 11.72 7.19
CA LEU A 121 18.18 12.24 6.61
C LEU A 121 17.49 11.10 5.88
N SER A 122 16.21 10.85 6.17
CA SER A 122 15.43 9.97 5.29
C SER A 122 15.25 10.59 3.91
N ASP A 123 14.74 9.81 2.98
CA ASP A 123 14.13 10.34 1.77
C ASP A 123 12.96 11.27 2.11
N TRP A 124 12.62 12.12 1.15
CA TRP A 124 11.37 12.84 1.12
C TRP A 124 10.22 11.86 0.90
N LEU A 125 9.31 11.84 1.87
CA LEU A 125 8.03 11.15 1.75
C LEU A 125 7.01 12.10 1.14
N VAL A 126 6.36 11.67 0.06
CA VAL A 126 5.17 12.32 -0.50
C VAL A 126 4.08 11.28 -0.68
N ALA A 127 2.91 11.52 -0.08
CA ALA A 127 1.72 10.69 -0.26
C ALA A 127 0.54 11.58 -0.66
N GLY A 128 -0.25 11.13 -1.62
CA GLY A 128 -1.39 11.87 -2.14
C GLY A 128 -2.56 10.96 -2.48
N LYS A 129 -3.77 11.45 -2.22
CA LYS A 129 -5.02 10.78 -2.58
C LYS A 129 -6.02 11.80 -3.11
N LEU A 130 -6.49 11.61 -4.33
CA LEU A 130 -7.56 12.37 -4.96
C LEU A 130 -8.76 11.44 -5.17
N GLU A 131 -9.92 11.84 -4.69
CA GLU A 131 -11.18 11.14 -4.90
C GLU A 131 -12.14 12.06 -5.65
N LEU A 132 -12.73 11.58 -6.75
CA LEU A 132 -13.75 12.29 -7.52
C LEU A 132 -15.07 11.49 -7.48
N ASP A 133 -16.07 12.03 -6.80
CA ASP A 133 -17.46 11.52 -6.75
C ASP A 133 -17.59 10.02 -6.44
N ASP A 134 -16.71 9.48 -5.60
CA ASP A 134 -16.59 8.04 -5.28
C ASP A 134 -16.38 7.12 -6.51
N ARG A 135 -16.08 7.69 -7.68
CA ARG A 135 -15.93 6.96 -8.95
C ARG A 135 -14.50 6.86 -9.42
N LEU A 136 -13.69 7.88 -9.16
CA LEU A 136 -12.28 7.88 -9.53
C LEU A 136 -11.45 8.13 -8.28
N THR A 137 -10.53 7.22 -8.00
CA THR A 137 -9.53 7.37 -6.95
C THR A 137 -8.15 7.33 -7.57
N LEU A 138 -7.34 8.36 -7.34
CA LEU A 138 -5.91 8.37 -7.63
C LEU A 138 -5.16 8.40 -6.30
N THR A 139 -4.30 7.43 -6.08
CA THR A 139 -3.38 7.39 -4.94
C THR A 139 -1.95 7.34 -5.44
N ASN A 140 -1.05 8.10 -4.83
CA ASN A 140 0.38 7.99 -5.07
C ASN A 140 1.15 8.09 -3.75
N ARG A 141 2.22 7.31 -3.64
CA ARG A 141 3.20 7.39 -2.56
C ARG A 141 4.59 7.28 -3.15
N ALA A 142 5.47 8.19 -2.77
CA ALA A 142 6.85 8.22 -3.22
C ALA A 142 7.82 8.50 -2.08
N LEU A 143 8.99 7.88 -2.19
CA LEU A 143 10.21 8.17 -1.43
C LEU A 143 11.29 8.52 -2.44
N PHE A 144 11.93 9.68 -2.28
CA PHE A 144 13.05 10.10 -3.11
C PHE A 144 14.06 10.95 -2.32
N ASP A 145 15.32 10.87 -2.71
CA ASP A 145 16.40 11.61 -2.06
C ASP A 145 16.45 13.10 -2.49
N ASP A 146 17.48 13.83 -2.06
CA ASP A 146 17.64 15.25 -2.45
C ASP A 146 18.01 15.45 -3.93
N GLY A 147 18.42 14.38 -4.63
CA GLY A 147 18.71 14.32 -6.05
C GLY A 147 17.49 13.98 -6.93
N PHE A 148 16.34 13.64 -6.31
CA PHE A 148 15.16 13.05 -6.95
C PHE A 148 15.38 11.63 -7.49
N ASP A 149 16.34 10.90 -6.93
CA ASP A 149 16.45 9.46 -7.13
C ASP A 149 15.41 8.76 -6.23
N PHE A 150 14.56 7.92 -6.82
CA PHE A 150 13.44 7.31 -6.12
C PHE A 150 13.82 5.95 -5.54
N SER A 151 13.77 5.78 -4.23
CA SER A 151 13.78 4.45 -3.61
C SER A 151 12.43 3.73 -3.72
N LYS A 152 11.32 4.48 -3.78
CA LYS A 152 9.96 3.92 -3.90
C LYS A 152 9.02 4.87 -4.65
N ASN A 153 8.20 4.33 -5.54
CA ASN A 153 7.05 5.04 -6.12
C ASN A 153 5.91 4.06 -6.41
N GLU A 154 4.80 4.22 -5.72
CA GLU A 154 3.58 3.45 -5.94
C GLU A 154 2.47 4.40 -6.38
N ALA A 155 1.86 4.14 -7.54
CA ALA A 155 0.72 4.89 -8.03
C ALA A 155 -0.42 3.96 -8.37
N ARG A 156 -1.64 4.31 -8.01
CA ARG A 156 -2.84 3.55 -8.36
C ARG A 156 -3.95 4.49 -8.81
N ILE A 157 -4.55 4.15 -9.94
CA ILE A 157 -5.76 4.79 -10.45
C ILE A 157 -6.85 3.73 -10.45
N ALA A 158 -7.94 3.99 -9.75
CA ALA A 158 -9.10 3.12 -9.68
C ALA A 158 -10.33 3.88 -10.19
N PHE A 159 -11.10 3.24 -11.05
CA PHE A 159 -12.39 3.68 -11.53
C PHE A 159 -13.46 2.68 -11.14
N ASP A 160 -14.53 3.17 -10.53
CA ASP A 160 -15.65 2.38 -10.06
C ASP A 160 -16.96 2.94 -10.59
N SER A 161 -17.82 2.04 -11.04
CA SER A 161 -19.16 2.36 -11.52
C SER A 161 -20.11 1.21 -11.25
N SER A 162 -21.40 1.43 -11.51
CA SER A 162 -22.38 0.36 -11.38
C SER A 162 -22.09 -0.86 -12.25
N ARG A 163 -21.38 -0.74 -13.38
CA ARG A 163 -21.16 -1.85 -14.35
C ARG A 163 -19.70 -2.27 -14.50
N ALA A 164 -18.76 -1.40 -14.17
CA ALA A 164 -17.35 -1.60 -14.44
C ALA A 164 -16.52 -1.16 -13.24
N THR A 165 -15.52 -1.96 -12.91
CA THR A 165 -14.41 -1.56 -12.04
C THR A 165 -13.12 -1.77 -12.82
N ILE A 166 -12.24 -0.78 -12.81
CA ILE A 166 -10.93 -0.84 -13.49
C ILE A 166 -9.91 -0.24 -12.55
N ALA A 167 -8.78 -0.91 -12.34
CA ALA A 167 -7.70 -0.33 -11.59
C ALA A 167 -6.35 -0.62 -12.25
N THR A 168 -5.54 0.42 -12.35
CA THR A 168 -4.15 0.34 -12.81
C THR A 168 -3.24 0.66 -11.65
N THR A 169 -2.24 -0.19 -11.40
CA THR A 169 -1.23 0.02 -10.36
C THR A 169 0.15 0.05 -11.01
N TYR A 170 0.96 1.03 -10.63
CA TYR A 170 2.36 1.15 -10.96
C TYR A 170 3.17 1.01 -9.68
N VAL A 171 4.25 0.24 -9.72
CA VAL A 171 5.16 0.06 -8.60
C VAL A 171 6.60 0.18 -9.11
N TRP A 172 7.37 1.04 -8.43
CA TRP A 172 8.82 1.12 -8.49
C TRP A 172 9.37 0.94 -7.07
N LEU A 173 10.28 -0.01 -6.89
CA LEU A 173 11.02 -0.24 -5.64
C LEU A 173 12.49 -0.54 -5.99
N GLU A 174 13.40 0.27 -5.45
CA GLU A 174 14.85 0.12 -5.63
C GLU A 174 15.38 -1.10 -4.88
N ALA A 175 16.22 -1.93 -5.49
CA ALA A 175 16.73 -3.17 -4.91
C ALA A 175 17.28 -3.02 -3.48
N VAL A 176 16.88 -3.93 -2.58
CA VAL A 176 17.39 -4.03 -1.21
C VAL A 176 17.68 -5.49 -0.88
N GLU A 177 18.96 -5.89 -0.91
CA GLU A 177 19.37 -7.27 -0.65
C GLU A 177 19.03 -7.72 0.78
N ALA A 178 19.15 -6.81 1.76
CA ALA A 178 18.80 -7.06 3.16
C ALA A 178 17.32 -7.43 3.35
N GLU A 179 16.44 -7.01 2.43
CA GLU A 179 15.01 -7.31 2.40
C GLU A 179 14.65 -8.48 1.47
N ASN A 180 15.65 -9.26 1.04
CA ASN A 180 15.49 -10.35 0.07
C ASN A 180 14.89 -9.87 -1.28
N ARG A 181 15.24 -8.63 -1.67
CA ARG A 181 14.85 -8.02 -2.95
C ARG A 181 16.09 -7.54 -3.71
N PRO A 182 16.93 -8.45 -4.22
CA PRO A 182 18.24 -8.12 -4.80
C PRO A 182 18.18 -7.44 -6.17
N THR A 183 16.98 -7.28 -6.75
CA THR A 183 16.76 -6.59 -8.02
C THR A 183 15.63 -5.59 -7.86
N ASP A 184 15.65 -4.54 -8.67
CA ASP A 184 14.57 -3.56 -8.71
C ASP A 184 13.24 -4.25 -8.99
N THR A 185 12.16 -3.70 -8.43
CA THR A 185 10.80 -4.06 -8.80
C THR A 185 10.22 -2.91 -9.59
N HIS A 186 9.91 -3.14 -10.86
CA HIS A 186 9.30 -2.15 -11.73
C HIS A 186 8.17 -2.81 -12.48
N GLU A 187 6.93 -2.50 -12.11
CA GLU A 187 5.78 -3.26 -12.59
C GLU A 187 4.56 -2.39 -12.84
N ILE A 188 3.76 -2.80 -13.82
CA ILE A 188 2.41 -2.28 -14.04
C ILE A 188 1.43 -3.45 -13.94
N ALA A 189 0.37 -3.25 -13.17
CA ALA A 189 -0.75 -4.16 -13.05
C ALA A 189 -2.05 -3.50 -13.52
N LEU A 190 -2.92 -4.28 -14.15
CA LEU A 190 -4.26 -3.89 -14.57
C LEU A 190 -5.26 -4.93 -14.08
N ASP A 191 -6.21 -4.47 -13.27
CA ASP A 191 -7.36 -5.24 -12.82
C ASP A 191 -8.63 -4.67 -13.46
N GLY A 192 -9.53 -5.54 -13.91
CA GLY A 192 -10.79 -5.12 -14.49
C GLY A 192 -11.92 -6.09 -14.20
N ALA A 193 -13.11 -5.57 -13.93
CA ALA A 193 -14.35 -6.34 -13.92
C ALA A 193 -15.43 -5.59 -14.68
N TYR A 194 -16.22 -6.32 -15.48
CA TYR A 194 -17.29 -5.74 -16.27
C TYR A 194 -18.54 -6.61 -16.24
N ARG A 195 -19.66 -6.01 -15.83
CA ARG A 195 -20.98 -6.64 -15.82
C ARG A 195 -21.70 -6.38 -17.13
N PHE A 196 -21.68 -7.37 -18.02
CA PHE A 196 -22.30 -7.29 -19.35
C PHE A 196 -23.73 -7.85 -19.42
N GLY A 197 -24.20 -8.51 -18.36
CA GLY A 197 -25.58 -9.00 -18.22
C GLY A 197 -26.12 -8.81 -16.80
N ARG A 198 -27.36 -9.23 -16.53
CA ARG A 198 -27.91 -9.16 -15.16
C ARG A 198 -27.15 -10.06 -14.18
N ASN A 199 -26.69 -11.20 -14.69
CA ASN A 199 -26.15 -12.31 -13.91
C ASN A 199 -24.71 -12.63 -14.31
N TRP A 200 -24.07 -11.82 -15.17
CA TRP A 200 -22.78 -12.15 -15.76
C TRP A 200 -21.75 -11.04 -15.52
N THR A 201 -20.61 -11.44 -14.97
CA THR A 201 -19.44 -10.57 -14.76
C THR A 201 -18.22 -11.21 -15.40
N GLY A 202 -17.51 -10.48 -16.24
CA GLY A 202 -16.19 -10.87 -16.73
C GLY A 202 -15.11 -10.17 -15.92
N THR A 203 -14.01 -10.86 -15.62
CA THR A 203 -12.86 -10.29 -14.93
C THR A 203 -11.57 -10.49 -15.72
N PHE A 204 -10.63 -9.58 -15.51
CA PHE A 204 -9.29 -9.60 -16.09
C PHE A 204 -8.28 -9.15 -15.03
N ASP A 205 -7.17 -9.87 -14.92
CA ASP A 205 -5.97 -9.42 -14.19
C ASP A 205 -4.74 -9.56 -15.08
N GLY A 206 -3.88 -8.55 -15.08
CA GLY A 206 -2.63 -8.57 -15.85
C GLY A 206 -1.52 -7.89 -15.08
N ARG A 207 -0.31 -8.45 -15.11
CA ARG A 207 0.89 -7.86 -14.52
C ARG A 207 2.05 -7.95 -15.50
N TYR A 208 2.73 -6.84 -15.71
CA TYR A 208 3.90 -6.71 -16.57
C TYR A 208 5.10 -6.24 -15.77
N ASP A 209 6.22 -6.94 -15.92
CA ASP A 209 7.49 -6.61 -15.30
C ASP A 209 8.34 -5.82 -16.31
N LEU A 210 8.61 -4.57 -15.96
CA LEU A 210 9.35 -3.60 -16.77
C LEU A 210 10.87 -3.73 -16.60
N VAL A 211 11.36 -4.44 -15.57
CA VAL A 211 12.79 -4.74 -15.41
C VAL A 211 13.21 -5.82 -16.40
N THR A 212 12.38 -6.86 -16.53
CA THR A 212 12.65 -8.03 -17.38
C THR A 212 11.94 -7.98 -18.72
N ASP A 213 11.15 -6.94 -18.98
CA ASP A 213 10.36 -6.72 -20.20
C ASP A 213 9.48 -7.93 -20.56
N GLN A 214 8.74 -8.44 -19.59
CA GLN A 214 7.90 -9.62 -19.76
C GLN A 214 6.59 -9.53 -18.98
N THR A 215 5.54 -10.12 -19.54
CA THR A 215 4.30 -10.35 -18.80
C THR A 215 4.61 -11.31 -17.64
N ALA A 216 4.31 -10.93 -16.41
CA ALA A 216 4.47 -11.80 -15.25
C ALA A 216 3.28 -12.75 -15.10
N ARG A 217 2.06 -12.22 -15.27
CA ARG A 217 0.81 -12.95 -15.08
C ARG A 217 -0.31 -12.37 -15.96
N THR A 218 -1.22 -13.25 -16.40
CA THR A 218 -2.51 -12.86 -16.96
C THR A 218 -3.59 -13.80 -16.46
N GLY A 219 -4.75 -13.27 -16.10
CA GLY A 219 -5.93 -14.01 -15.71
C GLY A 219 -7.19 -13.48 -16.36
N LEU A 220 -8.11 -14.40 -16.60
CA LEU A 220 -9.44 -14.16 -17.15
C LEU A 220 -10.44 -14.91 -16.28
N GLY A 221 -11.54 -14.26 -15.93
CA GLY A 221 -12.63 -14.86 -15.19
C GLY A 221 -13.98 -14.61 -15.83
N LEU A 222 -14.90 -15.53 -15.60
CA LEU A 222 -16.29 -15.42 -15.97
C LEU A 222 -17.14 -15.95 -14.81
N GLU A 223 -17.92 -15.06 -14.21
CA GLU A 223 -18.84 -15.37 -13.12
C GLU A 223 -20.28 -15.31 -13.64
N TYR A 224 -21.05 -16.34 -13.32
CA TYR A 224 -22.51 -16.33 -13.38
C TYR A 224 -23.10 -16.32 -11.97
N GLN A 225 -23.97 -15.37 -11.67
CA GLN A 225 -24.64 -15.27 -10.38
C GLN A 225 -26.17 -15.20 -10.54
N SER A 226 -26.87 -16.19 -9.98
CA SER A 226 -28.30 -16.17 -9.75
C SER A 226 -28.62 -15.97 -8.26
N GLU A 227 -29.90 -16.02 -7.89
CA GLU A 227 -30.34 -15.90 -6.50
C GLU A 227 -29.93 -17.09 -5.60
N CYS A 228 -29.56 -18.22 -6.21
CA CYS A 228 -29.33 -19.49 -5.53
C CYS A 228 -27.95 -20.12 -5.84
N LEU A 229 -27.26 -19.65 -6.88
CA LEU A 229 -26.05 -20.27 -7.39
C LEU A 229 -25.08 -19.20 -7.92
N THR A 230 -23.81 -19.34 -7.57
CA THR A 230 -22.70 -18.67 -8.23
C THR A 230 -21.81 -19.71 -8.87
N VAL A 231 -21.45 -19.51 -10.13
CA VAL A 231 -20.50 -20.34 -10.88
C VAL A 231 -19.37 -19.46 -11.38
N ASP A 232 -18.16 -19.77 -10.96
CA ASP A 232 -16.95 -19.05 -11.30
C ASP A 232 -16.06 -19.92 -12.18
N PHE A 233 -15.78 -19.45 -13.39
CA PHE A 233 -14.74 -20.01 -14.23
C PHE A 233 -13.53 -19.06 -14.25
N SER A 234 -12.33 -19.59 -14.08
CA SER A 234 -11.09 -18.83 -14.15
C SER A 234 -10.03 -19.54 -14.98
N LEU A 235 -9.26 -18.75 -15.71
CA LEU A 235 -8.06 -19.15 -16.42
C LEU A 235 -6.95 -18.19 -16.01
N SER A 236 -5.86 -18.70 -15.47
CA SER A 236 -4.69 -17.87 -15.17
C SER A 236 -3.42 -18.50 -15.74
N ARG A 237 -2.51 -17.66 -16.20
CA ARG A 237 -1.20 -18.05 -16.70
C ARG A 237 -0.14 -17.20 -16.03
N ARG A 238 0.81 -17.86 -15.39
CA ARG A 238 2.07 -17.26 -14.94
C ARG A 238 3.15 -17.57 -15.96
N PHE A 239 3.86 -16.54 -16.41
CA PHE A 239 4.90 -16.68 -17.42
C PHE A 239 6.31 -16.65 -16.80
N THR A 240 6.44 -16.02 -15.63
CA THR A 240 7.71 -15.97 -14.89
C THR A 240 7.99 -17.30 -14.20
N SER A 241 9.27 -17.66 -14.17
CA SER A 241 9.79 -18.72 -13.31
C SER A 241 10.65 -18.12 -12.21
N SER A 242 10.47 -18.55 -10.96
CA SER A 242 11.40 -18.27 -9.87
C SER A 242 12.13 -19.55 -9.46
N THR A 243 13.04 -19.45 -8.47
CA THR A 243 13.81 -20.59 -7.92
C THR A 243 12.95 -21.80 -7.54
N ASN A 244 11.67 -21.60 -7.21
CA ASN A 244 10.76 -22.66 -6.78
C ASN A 244 9.42 -22.72 -7.56
N VAL A 245 9.24 -21.91 -8.60
CA VAL A 245 7.97 -21.83 -9.34
C VAL A 245 8.25 -21.85 -10.84
N SER A 246 7.71 -22.82 -11.56
CA SER A 246 7.74 -22.87 -13.02
C SER A 246 6.53 -22.14 -13.63
N PRO A 247 6.61 -21.72 -14.91
CA PRO A 247 5.47 -21.16 -15.61
C PRO A 247 4.34 -22.19 -15.65
N SER A 248 3.13 -21.77 -15.27
CA SER A 248 1.96 -22.63 -15.16
C SER A 248 0.77 -22.02 -15.88
N THR A 249 -0.16 -22.88 -16.27
CA THR A 249 -1.48 -22.46 -16.72
C THR A 249 -2.51 -23.25 -15.91
N ASP A 250 -3.34 -22.52 -15.19
CA ASP A 250 -4.26 -23.03 -14.20
C ASP A 250 -5.69 -22.71 -14.62
N PHE A 251 -6.56 -23.72 -14.55
CA PHE A 251 -7.98 -23.62 -14.83
C PHE A 251 -8.75 -23.88 -13.53
N GLY A 252 -9.65 -22.97 -13.16
CA GLY A 252 -10.48 -23.09 -11.98
C GLY A 252 -11.96 -23.13 -12.34
N LEU A 253 -12.70 -24.02 -11.67
CA LEU A 253 -14.15 -24.02 -11.65
C LEU A 253 -14.62 -24.10 -10.19
N GLN A 254 -15.35 -23.10 -9.73
CA GLN A 254 -15.95 -23.06 -8.40
C GLN A 254 -17.46 -22.90 -8.50
N LEU A 255 -18.19 -23.65 -7.67
CA LEU A 255 -19.64 -23.56 -7.54
C LEU A 255 -19.99 -23.25 -6.09
N SER A 256 -20.80 -22.23 -5.87
CA SER A 256 -21.28 -21.82 -4.56
C SER A 256 -22.80 -21.75 -4.55
N LEU A 257 -23.45 -22.41 -3.59
CA LEU A 257 -24.92 -22.43 -3.45
C LEU A 257 -25.36 -21.50 -2.34
N ALA A 258 -26.37 -20.66 -2.59
CA ALA A 258 -26.96 -19.84 -1.54
C ALA A 258 -27.62 -20.74 -0.48
N GLY A 259 -27.27 -20.54 0.79
CA GLY A 259 -27.83 -21.30 1.92
C GLY A 259 -27.04 -22.54 2.38
N PHE A 260 -26.03 -23.00 1.62
CA PHE A 260 -25.09 -24.04 2.06
C PHE A 260 -23.66 -23.64 1.72
N GLY A 261 -22.90 -23.21 2.73
CA GLY A 261 -21.49 -22.84 2.58
C GLY A 261 -21.08 -21.69 3.50
N SER A 262 -19.81 -21.67 3.87
CA SER A 262 -19.22 -20.67 4.76
C SER A 262 -19.17 -19.28 4.09
N GLY A 263 -20.10 -18.41 4.47
CA GLY A 263 -19.87 -16.96 4.63
C GLY A 263 -19.49 -16.15 3.39
N ARG A 264 -20.50 -15.59 2.72
CA ARG A 264 -20.44 -14.26 2.05
C ARG A 264 -21.81 -13.68 1.68
N ASN A 265 -22.86 -14.51 1.64
CA ASN A 265 -24.21 -14.08 1.28
C ASN A 265 -25.21 -14.23 2.44
N ALA A 266 -25.56 -13.11 3.09
CA ALA A 266 -26.58 -13.06 4.15
C ALA A 266 -28.02 -12.90 3.63
N GLN A 267 -28.27 -13.11 2.34
CA GLN A 267 -29.62 -13.06 1.76
C GLN A 267 -29.87 -14.32 0.93
N ALA A 268 -30.34 -15.37 1.60
CA ALA A 268 -30.87 -16.55 0.92
C ALA A 268 -32.24 -16.20 0.32
N ALA A 269 -32.36 -16.22 -1.00
CA ALA A 269 -33.65 -16.09 -1.67
C ALA A 269 -34.52 -17.33 -1.36
N LYS A 270 -35.82 -17.11 -1.08
CA LYS A 270 -36.77 -18.20 -0.73
C LYS A 270 -37.25 -19.00 -1.94
N SER A 271 -36.98 -18.56 -3.17
CA SER A 271 -37.37 -19.22 -4.40
C SER A 271 -36.39 -18.90 -5.51
N CYS A 272 -36.04 -19.90 -6.33
CA CYS A 272 -35.20 -19.70 -7.51
C CYS A 272 -36.09 -19.59 -8.76
N ASN A 273 -36.13 -18.43 -9.41
CA ASN A 273 -36.81 -18.20 -10.69
C ASN A 273 -35.73 -17.83 -11.71
N GLY A 274 -35.10 -18.86 -12.28
CA GLY A 274 -33.90 -18.76 -13.13
C GLY A 274 -33.96 -17.79 -14.29
#